data_AF-A0A956DFH3-F1
#
_entry.id   AF-A0A956DFH3-F1
#
_cell.length_a   1.000
_cell.length_b   1.000
_cell.length_c   1.000
_cell.angle_alpha   90.00
_cell.angle_beta   90.00
_cell.angle_gamma   90.00
#
_symmetry.space_group_name_H-M   'P 1'
#
loop_
_entity.id
_entity.type
_entity.pdbx_description
1 polymer ?
#
loop_
_entity_poly.entity_id
_entity_poly.type
_entity_poly.pdbx_seq_one_letter_code
_entity_poly.pdbx_strand_id
1 'polypeptide(L)'
;MELSIQQRDFLKALQRTQSVADRKSSMPILSNVLLSAEGPDRVRFSATDLYLGVSASASAAIRKGGSIAIAARTLFDIVRNLPEGEVRLTVAQNQQVQLEVGKIKYKIPGLPGEDFPPLPNPGEASWATLDAWLLGELVALTSYSMSSDDTRPHLAGTLFEGDGKNVRMVTTDGHRLSKAEAKLGDGAGMLSFGMLVPHKGVAELKRLIEDAKADAKQAGKDGGTANASIDVAMASGNAFFRRADVMLSVKLADEQFPPYSKVIP
;
A
#
# COMPACT_ATOMS: atom_id res chain seq x y z
N MET A 1 -2.64 4.54 24.90
CA MET A 1 -3.16 3.45 24.05
C MET A 1 -2.87 2.11 24.72
N GLU A 2 -3.82 1.18 24.67
CA GLU A 2 -3.68 -0.22 25.11
C GLU A 2 -4.52 -1.11 24.18
N LEU A 3 -3.88 -2.12 23.58
CA LEU A 3 -4.54 -3.09 22.71
C LEU A 3 -3.98 -4.51 22.87
N SER A 4 -4.72 -5.48 22.34
CA SER A 4 -4.32 -6.88 22.21
C SER A 4 -4.60 -7.38 20.80
N ILE A 5 -3.60 -7.97 20.15
CA ILE A 5 -3.65 -8.38 18.74
C ILE A 5 -2.97 -9.74 18.58
N GLN A 6 -3.48 -10.61 17.71
CA GLN A 6 -2.81 -11.86 17.39
C GLN A 6 -1.47 -11.59 16.68
N GLN A 7 -0.39 -12.25 17.11
CA GLN A 7 0.96 -12.04 16.57
C GLN A 7 0.99 -12.16 15.03
N ARG A 8 0.25 -13.12 14.48
CA ARG A 8 0.16 -13.35 13.03
C ARG A 8 -0.43 -12.14 12.29
N ASP A 9 -1.51 -11.57 12.82
CA ASP A 9 -2.21 -10.44 12.20
C ASP A 9 -1.39 -9.15 12.33
N PHE A 10 -0.71 -8.99 13.47
CA PHE A 10 0.25 -7.91 13.70
C PHE A 10 1.40 -7.99 12.69
N LEU A 11 2.00 -9.18 12.54
CA LEU A 11 3.10 -9.39 11.60
C LEU A 11 2.66 -9.13 10.15
N LYS A 12 1.49 -9.62 9.74
CA LYS A 12 0.93 -9.41 8.40
C LYS A 12 0.74 -7.92 8.09
N ALA A 13 0.17 -7.15 9.02
CA ALA A 13 -0.04 -5.71 8.85
C ALA A 13 1.28 -4.92 8.82
N LEU A 14 2.27 -5.28 9.66
CA LEU A 14 3.59 -4.67 9.64
C LEU A 14 4.37 -4.98 8.37
N GLN A 15 4.29 -6.21 7.86
CA GLN A 15 4.96 -6.61 6.63
C GLN A 15 4.51 -5.74 5.44
N ARG A 16 3.22 -5.41 5.40
CA ARG A 16 2.60 -4.58 4.35
C ARG A 16 2.94 -3.10 4.44
N THR A 17 3.10 -2.58 5.65
CA THR A 17 3.27 -1.14 5.88
C THR A 17 4.75 -0.73 5.97
N GLN A 18 5.64 -1.58 6.49
CA GLN A 18 7.05 -1.21 6.68
C GLN A 18 7.79 -0.91 5.37
N SER A 19 7.32 -1.40 4.21
CA SER A 19 8.00 -1.24 2.92
C SER A 19 8.14 0.21 2.49
N VAL A 20 7.19 1.05 2.91
CA VAL A 20 7.11 2.48 2.56
C VAL A 20 7.83 3.36 3.56
N ALA A 21 8.15 2.86 4.75
CA ALA A 21 8.83 3.65 5.77
C ALA A 21 10.25 4.07 5.29
N ASP A 22 10.47 5.38 5.13
CA ASP A 22 11.71 5.90 4.58
C ASP A 22 12.76 6.14 5.67
N ARG A 23 13.76 5.27 5.68
CA ARG A 23 14.90 5.34 6.62
C ARG A 23 15.94 6.38 6.24
N LYS A 24 15.94 6.86 4.99
CA LYS A 24 16.88 7.87 4.48
C LYS A 24 16.32 9.28 4.57
N SER A 25 15.05 9.41 4.97
CA SER A 25 14.40 10.69 5.16
C SER A 25 15.09 11.53 6.23
N SER A 26 15.17 12.84 5.99
CA SER A 26 15.59 13.84 6.98
C SER A 26 14.58 14.01 8.12
N MET A 27 13.35 13.51 7.96
CA MET A 27 12.28 13.57 8.94
C MET A 27 12.14 12.21 9.64
N PRO A 28 12.63 12.05 10.89
CA PRO A 28 12.76 10.74 11.55
C PRO A 28 11.45 9.96 11.67
N ILE A 29 10.33 10.67 11.82
CA ILE A 29 9.00 10.05 11.96
C ILE A 29 8.57 9.27 10.70
N LEU A 30 9.13 9.55 9.52
CA LEU A 30 8.85 8.79 8.29
C LEU A 30 9.50 7.40 8.29
N SER A 31 10.46 7.14 9.18
CA SER A 31 11.02 5.81 9.41
C SER A 31 10.15 4.94 10.34
N ASN A 32 9.05 5.51 10.85
CA ASN A 32 8.12 4.85 11.75
C ASN A 32 6.88 4.33 11.00
N VAL A 33 6.22 3.37 11.63
CA VAL A 33 4.83 3.00 11.35
C VAL A 33 3.95 3.61 12.44
N LEU A 34 2.88 4.28 12.03
CA LEU A 34 1.83 4.78 12.91
C LEU A 34 0.85 3.65 13.21
N LEU A 35 0.63 3.38 14.50
CA LEU A 35 -0.48 2.56 14.97
C LEU A 35 -1.57 3.50 15.49
N SER A 36 -2.79 3.33 15.01
CA SER A 36 -3.96 4.09 15.47
C SER A 36 -5.12 3.14 15.78
N ALA A 37 -5.69 3.27 16.98
CA ALA A 37 -6.88 2.52 17.34
C ALA A 37 -8.11 3.04 16.59
N GLU A 38 -8.87 2.15 15.94
CA GLU A 38 -10.09 2.48 15.20
C GLU A 38 -11.30 1.78 15.82
N GLY A 39 -11.92 2.43 16.80
CA GLY A 39 -13.01 1.82 17.55
C GLY A 39 -12.50 0.75 18.53
N PRO A 40 -13.36 -0.20 18.94
CA PRO A 40 -13.05 -1.18 19.98
C PRO A 40 -12.31 -2.44 19.48
N ASP A 41 -12.32 -2.71 18.18
CA ASP A 41 -11.98 -4.02 17.60
C ASP A 41 -10.96 -3.97 16.46
N ARG A 42 -10.43 -2.78 16.12
CA ARG A 42 -9.52 -2.59 14.99
C ARG A 42 -8.37 -1.66 15.32
N VAL A 43 -7.20 -1.97 14.76
CA VAL A 43 -6.04 -1.09 14.72
C VAL A 43 -5.62 -0.87 13.27
N ARG A 44 -5.29 0.37 12.92
CA ARG A 44 -4.71 0.75 11.62
C ARG A 44 -3.21 0.98 11.77
N PHE A 45 -2.47 0.42 10.84
CA PHE A 45 -1.05 0.63 10.63
C PHE A 45 -0.88 1.55 9.42
N SER A 46 -0.07 2.60 9.53
CA SER A 46 0.20 3.51 8.41
C SER A 46 1.69 3.82 8.30
N ALA A 47 2.20 3.87 7.08
CA ALA A 47 3.56 4.33 6.77
C ALA A 47 3.51 5.26 5.55
N THR A 48 4.42 6.23 5.48
CA THR A 48 4.49 7.16 4.35
C THR A 48 5.90 7.73 4.16
N ASP A 49 6.25 7.97 2.89
CA ASP A 49 7.43 8.78 2.50
C ASP A 49 7.02 10.15 1.91
N LEU A 50 5.78 10.57 2.17
CA LEU A 50 5.09 11.76 1.62
C LEU A 50 4.68 11.66 0.14
N TYR A 51 5.23 10.71 -0.62
CA TYR A 51 4.83 10.43 -2.00
C TYR A 51 4.01 9.15 -2.10
N LEU A 52 4.36 8.16 -1.29
CA LEU A 52 3.64 6.93 -1.09
C LEU A 52 3.12 6.88 0.34
N GLY A 53 1.88 6.44 0.49
CA GLY A 53 1.29 6.08 1.76
C GLY A 53 0.71 4.68 1.68
N VAL A 54 0.96 3.85 2.68
CA VAL A 54 0.30 2.55 2.81
C VAL A 54 -0.35 2.49 4.17
N SER A 55 -1.59 2.02 4.20
CA SER A 55 -2.27 1.65 5.43
C SER A 55 -2.81 0.23 5.36
N ALA A 56 -2.73 -0.48 6.48
CA ALA A 56 -3.29 -1.81 6.67
C ALA A 56 -4.08 -1.87 7.97
N SER A 57 -5.19 -2.59 8.00
CA SER A 57 -5.99 -2.78 9.20
C SER A 57 -5.95 -4.21 9.70
N ALA A 58 -5.92 -4.38 11.02
CA ALA A 58 -6.00 -5.69 11.66
C ALA A 58 -6.99 -5.67 12.82
N SER A 59 -7.61 -6.83 13.06
CA SER A 59 -8.46 -7.03 14.25
C SER A 59 -7.61 -6.99 15.51
N ALA A 60 -8.04 -6.20 16.49
CA ALA A 60 -7.36 -6.06 17.77
C ALA A 60 -8.36 -5.61 18.84
N ALA A 61 -8.30 -6.18 20.04
CA ALA A 61 -9.10 -5.72 21.17
C ALA A 61 -8.51 -4.43 21.74
N ILE A 62 -9.19 -3.30 21.55
CA ILE A 62 -8.76 -1.98 22.04
C ILE A 62 -9.33 -1.74 23.43
N ARG A 63 -8.48 -1.70 24.46
CA ARG A 63 -8.88 -1.36 25.84
C ARG A 63 -8.78 0.14 26.10
N LYS A 64 -7.81 0.81 25.48
CA LYS A 64 -7.64 2.26 25.55
C LYS A 64 -7.20 2.78 24.18
N GLY A 65 -8.00 3.68 23.62
CA GLY A 65 -7.70 4.30 22.32
C GLY A 65 -6.43 5.14 22.31
N GLY A 66 -6.16 5.73 21.15
CA GLY A 66 -5.02 6.60 20.87
C GLY A 66 -4.17 6.10 19.71
N SER A 67 -3.04 6.76 19.52
CA SER A 67 -2.11 6.51 18.43
C SER A 67 -0.66 6.65 18.87
N ILE A 68 0.25 5.94 18.21
CA ILE A 68 1.69 6.00 18.47
C ILE A 68 2.47 5.68 17.21
N ALA A 69 3.55 6.42 16.94
CA ALA A 69 4.49 6.11 15.87
C ALA A 69 5.71 5.36 16.42
N ILE A 70 6.06 4.22 15.81
CA ILE A 70 7.13 3.33 16.29
C ILE A 70 8.06 2.99 15.12
N ALA A 71 9.37 2.92 15.33
CA ALA A 71 10.34 2.56 14.30
C ALA A 71 9.93 1.25 13.58
N ALA A 72 9.60 1.36 12.29
CA ALA A 72 8.89 0.32 11.55
C ALA A 72 9.66 -1.00 11.51
N ARG A 73 10.96 -0.92 11.18
CA ARG A 73 11.85 -2.08 11.12
C ARG A 73 12.04 -2.73 12.49
N THR A 74 12.27 -1.93 13.53
CA THR A 74 12.45 -2.43 14.90
C THR A 74 11.21 -3.18 15.36
N LEU A 75 10.02 -2.60 15.12
CA LEU A 75 8.76 -3.23 15.49
C LEU A 75 8.52 -4.52 14.69
N PHE A 76 8.76 -4.51 13.38
CA PHE A 76 8.65 -5.70 12.54
C PHE A 76 9.61 -6.81 12.99
N ASP A 77 10.89 -6.49 13.22
CA ASP A 77 11.89 -7.46 13.64
C ASP A 77 11.54 -8.05 15.03
N ILE A 78 11.02 -7.26 15.96
CA ILE A 78 10.54 -7.77 17.25
C ILE A 78 9.34 -8.69 17.05
N VAL A 79 8.28 -8.23 16.39
CA VAL A 79 7.04 -9.01 16.23
C VAL A 79 7.28 -10.31 15.48
N ARG A 80 8.14 -10.31 14.47
CA ARG A 80 8.53 -11.51 13.72
C ARG A 80 9.19 -12.59 14.58
N ASN A 81 9.88 -12.20 15.65
CA ASN A 81 10.57 -13.11 16.56
C ASN A 81 9.76 -13.44 17.83
N LEU A 82 8.55 -12.88 17.97
CA LEU A 82 7.64 -13.26 19.05
C LEU A 82 7.07 -14.66 18.81
N PRO A 83 6.81 -15.43 19.87
CA PRO A 83 6.04 -16.66 19.75
C PRO A 83 4.62 -16.37 19.29
N GLU A 84 3.97 -17.38 18.70
CA GLU A 84 2.55 -17.28 18.37
C GLU A 84 1.70 -17.02 19.62
N GLY A 85 0.66 -16.20 19.48
CA GLY A 85 -0.28 -15.87 20.54
C GLY A 85 -0.71 -14.40 20.52
N GLU A 86 -1.43 -14.02 21.57
CA GLU A 86 -1.90 -12.64 21.75
C GLU A 86 -0.76 -11.74 22.24
N VAL A 87 -0.49 -10.68 21.46
CA VAL A 87 0.46 -9.61 21.77
C VAL A 87 -0.29 -8.46 22.42
N ARG A 88 0.08 -8.14 23.66
CA ARG A 88 -0.41 -6.94 24.33
C ARG A 88 0.52 -5.77 24.08
N LEU A 89 -0.02 -4.66 23.60
CA LEU A 89 0.70 -3.41 23.40
C LEU A 89 0.14 -2.36 24.37
N THR A 90 1.00 -1.76 25.19
CA THR A 90 0.67 -0.62 26.06
C THR A 90 1.59 0.55 25.76
N VAL A 91 1.02 1.77 25.81
CA VAL A 91 1.75 3.02 25.64
C VAL A 91 1.71 3.81 26.94
N ALA A 92 2.88 4.06 27.52
CA ALA A 92 3.06 4.85 28.72
C ALA A 92 2.97 6.36 28.42
N GLN A 93 2.85 7.20 29.46
CA GLN A 93 2.74 8.65 29.31
C GLN A 93 3.95 9.30 28.62
N ASN A 94 5.15 8.71 28.76
CA ASN A 94 6.37 9.16 28.10
C ASN A 94 6.55 8.58 26.69
N GLN A 95 5.49 8.06 26.07
CA GLN A 95 5.49 7.40 24.75
C GLN A 95 6.35 6.13 24.65
N GLN A 96 6.81 5.57 25.78
CA GLN A 96 7.40 4.24 25.78
C GLN A 96 6.32 3.20 25.46
N VAL A 97 6.58 2.42 24.42
CA VAL A 97 5.74 1.30 24.01
C VAL A 97 6.27 0.03 24.66
N GLN A 98 5.38 -0.74 25.27
CA GLN A 98 5.68 -2.04 25.82
C GLN A 98 4.87 -3.11 25.08
N LEU A 99 5.58 -4.14 24.59
CA LEU A 99 4.98 -5.32 23.96
C LEU A 99 5.15 -6.50 24.90
N GLU A 100 4.08 -7.26 25.14
CA GLU A 100 4.11 -8.46 25.98
C GLU A 100 3.45 -9.64 25.27
N VAL A 101 4.12 -10.81 25.31
CA VAL A 101 3.57 -12.11 24.89
C VAL A 101 4.02 -13.16 25.91
N GLY A 102 3.08 -13.72 26.67
CA GLY A 102 3.41 -14.63 27.76
C GLY A 102 4.38 -14.01 28.77
N LYS A 103 5.61 -14.52 28.85
CA LYS A 103 6.67 -14.02 29.74
C LYS A 103 7.63 -13.02 29.07
N ILE A 104 7.52 -12.83 27.76
CA ILE A 104 8.43 -11.98 26.97
C ILE A 104 7.92 -10.55 27.03
N LYS A 105 8.83 -9.60 27.29
CA LYS A 105 8.54 -8.17 27.33
C LYS A 105 9.58 -7.37 26.56
N TYR A 106 9.13 -6.53 25.63
CA TYR A 106 9.97 -5.55 24.94
C TYR A 106 9.55 -4.14 25.31
N LYS A 107 10.52 -3.24 25.35
CA LYS A 107 10.29 -1.79 25.50
C LYS A 107 10.93 -1.06 24.33
N ILE A 108 10.15 -0.22 23.66
CA ILE A 108 10.55 0.49 22.45
C ILE A 108 10.18 1.96 22.64
N PRO A 109 11.07 2.92 22.31
CA PRO A 109 10.67 4.31 22.25
C PRO A 109 9.64 4.51 21.13
N GLY A 110 8.57 5.23 21.43
CA GLY A 110 7.60 5.72 20.45
C GLY A 110 7.67 7.24 20.32
N LEU A 111 7.05 7.76 19.27
CA LEU A 111 6.77 9.17 19.07
C LEU A 111 5.25 9.41 19.12
N PRO A 112 4.80 10.60 19.53
CA PRO A 112 3.39 10.94 19.52
C PRO A 112 2.77 10.70 18.14
N GLY A 113 1.59 10.09 18.10
CA GLY A 113 0.94 9.73 16.84
C GLY A 113 0.42 10.95 16.08
N GLU A 114 0.11 12.04 16.79
CA GLU A 114 -0.33 13.33 16.26
C GLU A 114 0.74 14.04 15.42
N ASP A 115 2.02 13.73 15.64
CA ASP A 115 3.13 14.27 14.85
C ASP A 115 3.25 13.56 13.49
N PHE A 116 2.62 12.39 13.34
CA PHE A 116 2.72 11.61 12.12
C PHE A 116 1.91 12.28 10.99
N PRO A 117 2.50 12.46 9.79
CA PRO A 117 1.82 13.17 8.72
C PRO A 117 0.56 12.43 8.26
N PRO A 118 -0.54 13.15 7.98
CA PRO A 118 -1.75 12.53 7.49
C PRO A 118 -1.53 11.88 6.12
N LEU A 119 -2.10 10.69 5.92
CA LEU A 119 -2.12 10.06 4.61
C LEU A 119 -3.21 10.70 3.73
N PRO A 120 -3.02 10.74 2.39
CA PRO A 120 -4.08 11.11 1.46
C PRO A 120 -5.37 10.30 1.70
N ASN A 121 -6.52 10.94 1.57
CA ASN A 121 -7.82 10.31 1.73
C ASN A 121 -8.59 10.37 0.38
N PRO A 122 -9.09 9.24 -0.14
CA PRO A 122 -9.87 9.22 -1.37
C PRO A 122 -11.25 9.90 -1.25
N GLY A 123 -11.75 10.17 -0.04
CA GLY A 123 -13.07 10.78 0.16
C GLY A 123 -14.17 9.98 -0.53
N GLU A 124 -15.00 10.66 -1.32
CA GLU A 124 -16.09 10.06 -2.12
C GLU A 124 -15.65 9.67 -3.54
N ALA A 125 -14.36 9.41 -3.76
CA ALA A 125 -13.86 8.98 -5.06
C ALA A 125 -14.61 7.76 -5.58
N SER A 126 -14.88 7.77 -6.88
CA SER A 126 -15.47 6.63 -7.56
C SER A 126 -14.38 5.56 -7.81
N TRP A 127 -14.71 4.30 -7.53
CA TRP A 127 -13.78 3.17 -7.60
C TRP A 127 -14.07 2.29 -8.80
N ALA A 128 -13.00 1.82 -9.46
CA ALA A 128 -13.04 0.77 -10.46
C ALA A 128 -12.39 -0.50 -9.91
N THR A 129 -13.04 -1.65 -10.05
CA THR A 129 -12.47 -2.93 -9.62
C THR A 129 -11.82 -3.64 -10.80
N LEU A 130 -10.56 -4.02 -10.65
CA LEU A 130 -9.77 -4.75 -11.65
C LEU A 130 -9.37 -6.12 -11.11
N ASP A 131 -9.33 -7.11 -11.99
CA ASP A 131 -8.76 -8.41 -11.68
C ASP A 131 -7.23 -8.27 -11.45
N ALA A 132 -6.74 -8.86 -10.35
CA ALA A 132 -5.35 -8.75 -9.95
C ALA A 132 -4.40 -9.57 -10.85
N TRP A 133 -4.88 -10.64 -11.50
CA TRP A 133 -4.08 -11.38 -12.47
C TRP A 133 -3.83 -10.54 -13.72
N LEU A 134 -4.88 -9.97 -14.27
CA LEU A 134 -4.83 -9.04 -15.40
C LEU A 134 -3.94 -7.84 -15.07
N LEU A 135 -4.15 -7.19 -13.92
CA LEU A 135 -3.35 -6.02 -13.55
C LEU A 135 -1.87 -6.39 -13.36
N GLY A 136 -1.58 -7.55 -12.79
CA GLY A 136 -0.23 -8.05 -12.64
C GLY A 136 0.46 -8.37 -13.97
N GLU A 137 -0.29 -8.86 -14.96
CA GLU A 137 0.21 -9.09 -16.31
C GLU A 137 0.56 -7.77 -17.02
N LEU A 138 -0.33 -6.77 -16.96
CA LEU A 138 -0.05 -5.43 -17.50
C LEU A 138 1.22 -4.83 -16.90
N VAL A 139 1.37 -4.89 -15.58
CA VAL A 139 2.58 -4.39 -14.90
C VAL A 139 3.81 -5.17 -15.37
N ALA A 140 3.75 -6.51 -15.43
CA ALA A 140 4.88 -7.33 -15.84
C ALA A 140 5.33 -7.06 -17.29
N LEU A 141 4.39 -6.83 -18.20
CA LEU A 141 4.65 -6.56 -19.62
C LEU A 141 5.19 -5.16 -19.90
N THR A 142 5.02 -4.22 -18.97
CA THR A 142 5.31 -2.80 -19.21
C THR A 142 6.38 -2.22 -18.30
N SER A 143 6.46 -2.61 -17.02
CA SER A 143 7.26 -1.88 -16.02
C SER A 143 8.76 -1.79 -16.34
N TYR A 144 9.30 -2.72 -17.14
CA TYR A 144 10.73 -2.77 -17.44
C TYR A 144 11.21 -1.65 -18.38
N SER A 145 10.31 -1.00 -19.13
CA SER A 145 10.65 0.09 -20.05
C SER A 145 10.49 1.48 -19.42
N MET A 146 10.26 1.60 -18.11
CA MET A 146 10.29 2.90 -17.43
C MET A 146 11.71 3.48 -17.40
N SER A 147 11.83 4.80 -17.52
CA SER A 147 13.09 5.48 -17.25
C SER A 147 13.50 5.30 -15.79
N SER A 148 14.78 5.00 -15.54
CA SER A 148 15.38 5.00 -14.20
C SER A 148 15.85 6.39 -13.75
N ASP A 149 15.68 7.40 -14.59
CA ASP A 149 16.08 8.77 -14.35
C ASP A 149 14.89 9.59 -13.83
N ASP A 150 14.88 9.79 -12.52
CA ASP A 150 13.84 10.54 -11.78
C ASP A 150 13.80 12.03 -12.15
N THR A 151 14.80 12.56 -12.89
CA THR A 151 14.75 13.94 -13.42
C THR A 151 13.83 14.10 -14.62
N ARG A 152 13.36 12.97 -15.20
CA ARG A 152 12.37 12.93 -16.28
C ARG A 152 11.07 12.29 -15.78
N PRO A 153 10.30 12.96 -14.89
CA PRO A 153 9.09 12.41 -14.28
C PRO A 153 8.03 11.94 -15.29
N HIS A 154 7.95 12.55 -16.47
CA HIS A 154 7.09 12.12 -17.58
C HIS A 154 7.45 10.73 -18.15
N LEU A 155 8.68 10.23 -17.91
CA LEU A 155 9.16 8.90 -18.33
C LEU A 155 9.46 7.95 -17.16
N ALA A 156 9.65 8.49 -15.95
CA ALA A 156 9.98 7.74 -14.72
C ALA A 156 8.72 7.13 -14.05
N GLY A 157 7.77 6.70 -14.88
CA GLY A 157 6.48 6.19 -14.44
C GLY A 157 5.75 5.41 -15.51
N THR A 158 4.64 4.81 -15.10
CA THR A 158 3.70 4.11 -15.98
C THR A 158 2.49 4.98 -16.22
N LEU A 159 2.22 5.29 -17.48
CA LEU A 159 0.92 5.81 -17.88
C LEU A 159 -0.10 4.67 -17.76
N PHE A 160 -1.03 4.81 -16.84
CA PHE A 160 -2.09 3.85 -16.57
C PHE A 160 -3.45 4.45 -16.92
N GLU A 161 -4.12 3.86 -17.90
CA GLU A 161 -5.34 4.40 -18.52
C GLU A 161 -6.46 3.37 -18.48
N GLY A 162 -7.68 3.87 -18.28
CA GLY A 162 -8.93 3.15 -18.49
C GLY A 162 -9.88 3.99 -19.32
N ASP A 163 -10.54 3.40 -20.32
CA ASP A 163 -11.52 4.08 -21.18
C ASP A 163 -12.96 3.54 -21.02
N GLY A 164 -13.17 2.75 -19.96
CA GLY A 164 -14.42 2.04 -19.69
C GLY A 164 -14.58 0.70 -20.41
N LYS A 165 -13.78 0.44 -21.46
CA LYS A 165 -13.79 -0.84 -22.20
C LYS A 165 -12.45 -1.56 -22.13
N ASN A 166 -11.38 -0.80 -22.08
CA ASN A 166 -10.02 -1.28 -22.04
C ASN A 166 -9.29 -0.68 -20.85
N VAL A 167 -8.33 -1.44 -20.36
CA VAL A 167 -7.34 -0.98 -19.41
C VAL A 167 -5.96 -1.15 -20.04
N ARG A 168 -5.13 -0.12 -19.94
CA ARG A 168 -3.86 -0.02 -20.66
C ARG A 168 -2.76 0.51 -19.76
N MET A 169 -1.57 -0.06 -19.89
CA MET A 169 -0.35 0.50 -19.33
C MET A 169 0.65 0.80 -20.44
N VAL A 170 1.30 1.96 -20.35
CA VAL A 170 2.35 2.39 -21.29
C VAL A 170 3.54 2.92 -20.51
N THR A 171 4.73 2.51 -20.91
CA THR A 171 6.01 2.94 -20.34
C THR A 171 7.01 3.18 -21.46
N THR A 172 7.95 4.10 -21.24
CA THR A 172 9.06 4.36 -22.16
C THR A 172 10.22 5.02 -21.43
N ASP A 173 11.44 4.70 -21.85
CA ASP A 173 12.69 5.32 -21.38
C ASP A 173 13.27 6.31 -22.42
N GLY A 174 12.55 6.48 -23.54
CA GLY A 174 12.97 7.25 -24.70
C GLY A 174 13.67 6.42 -25.79
N HIS A 175 14.11 5.20 -25.46
CA HIS A 175 14.75 4.29 -26.40
C HIS A 175 13.85 3.12 -26.79
N ARG A 176 13.00 2.67 -25.88
CA ARG A 176 12.01 1.61 -26.07
C ARG A 176 10.70 1.99 -25.42
N LEU A 177 9.62 1.43 -25.95
CA LEU A 177 8.27 1.63 -25.46
C LEU A 177 7.61 0.26 -25.26
N SER A 178 6.96 0.09 -24.13
CA SER A 178 6.08 -1.06 -23.87
C SER A 178 4.65 -0.58 -23.71
N LYS A 179 3.74 -1.20 -24.46
CA LYS A 179 2.29 -1.00 -24.33
C LYS A 179 1.65 -2.36 -24.13
N ALA A 180 0.87 -2.49 -23.07
CA ALA A 180 0.00 -3.64 -22.85
C ALA A 180 -1.44 -3.16 -22.63
N GLU A 181 -2.40 -3.90 -23.17
CA GLU A 181 -3.82 -3.57 -23.10
C GLU A 181 -4.63 -4.84 -22.89
N ALA A 182 -5.69 -4.74 -22.09
CA ALA A 182 -6.67 -5.79 -21.92
C ALA A 182 -8.09 -5.22 -22.02
N LYS A 183 -8.98 -5.99 -22.64
CA LYS A 183 -10.42 -5.70 -22.67
C LYS A 183 -11.04 -6.06 -21.33
N LEU A 184 -11.88 -5.18 -20.83
CA LEU A 184 -12.72 -5.40 -19.67
C LEU A 184 -14.00 -6.14 -20.12
N GLY A 185 -14.54 -7.01 -19.27
CA GLY A 185 -15.78 -7.72 -19.56
C GLY A 185 -17.00 -6.80 -19.63
N ASP A 186 -18.05 -7.25 -20.33
CA ASP A 186 -19.32 -6.52 -20.40
C ASP A 186 -19.88 -6.26 -18.98
N GLY A 187 -20.21 -5.01 -18.67
CA GLY A 187 -20.69 -4.61 -17.35
C GLY A 187 -19.61 -4.14 -16.36
N ALA A 188 -18.33 -4.14 -16.75
CA ALA A 188 -17.30 -3.38 -16.06
C ALA A 188 -17.57 -1.88 -16.30
N GLY A 189 -18.41 -1.27 -15.45
CA GLY A 189 -18.64 0.18 -15.40
C GLY A 189 -17.41 0.93 -14.92
N MET A 190 -16.29 0.75 -15.62
CA MET A 190 -15.02 1.35 -15.26
C MET A 190 -15.03 2.81 -15.67
N LEU A 191 -14.60 3.66 -14.75
CA LEU A 191 -14.45 5.09 -14.99
C LEU A 191 -13.34 5.30 -16.02
N SER A 192 -13.53 6.30 -16.88
CA SER A 192 -12.43 6.79 -17.70
C SER A 192 -11.41 7.47 -16.80
N PHE A 193 -10.16 7.03 -16.82
CA PHE A 193 -9.07 7.66 -16.10
C PHE A 193 -7.77 7.58 -16.88
N GLY A 194 -6.86 8.50 -16.58
CA GLY A 194 -5.48 8.48 -17.03
C GLY A 194 -4.61 9.02 -15.90
N MET A 195 -3.63 8.24 -15.48
CA MET A 195 -2.72 8.61 -14.39
C MET A 195 -1.29 8.21 -14.73
N LEU A 196 -0.34 9.08 -14.40
CA LEU A 196 1.08 8.79 -14.49
C LEU A 196 1.61 8.35 -13.13
N VAL A 197 1.70 7.03 -12.94
CA VAL A 197 2.09 6.41 -11.66
C VAL A 197 3.61 6.29 -11.60
N PRO A 198 4.29 6.94 -10.63
CA PRO A 198 5.75 6.89 -10.53
C PRO A 198 6.28 5.47 -10.26
N HIS A 199 7.55 5.24 -10.60
CA HIS A 199 8.22 3.94 -10.44
C HIS A 199 8.02 3.29 -9.05
N LYS A 200 8.19 4.05 -7.97
CA LYS A 200 7.99 3.53 -6.61
C LYS A 200 6.53 3.09 -6.38
N GLY A 201 5.55 3.83 -6.90
CA GLY A 201 4.13 3.50 -6.81
C GLY A 201 3.78 2.23 -7.56
N VAL A 202 4.37 2.03 -8.74
CA VAL A 202 4.23 0.78 -9.51
C VAL A 202 4.83 -0.41 -8.75
N ALA A 203 5.96 -0.22 -8.08
CA ALA A 203 6.58 -1.26 -7.26
C ALA A 203 5.71 -1.69 -6.06
N GLU A 204 5.11 -0.75 -5.34
CA GLU A 204 4.17 -1.07 -4.25
C GLU A 204 2.85 -1.66 -4.79
N LEU A 205 2.33 -1.17 -5.91
CA LEU A 205 1.17 -1.77 -6.57
C LEU A 205 1.44 -3.23 -6.95
N LYS A 206 2.63 -3.54 -7.47
CA LYS A 206 3.05 -4.93 -7.75
C LYS A 206 3.02 -5.79 -6.50
N ARG A 207 3.50 -5.29 -5.36
CA ARG A 207 3.43 -6.01 -4.07
C ARG A 207 1.98 -6.27 -3.66
N LEU A 208 1.12 -5.25 -3.75
CA LEU A 208 -0.31 -5.36 -3.44
C LEU A 208 -1.01 -6.41 -4.33
N ILE A 209 -0.64 -6.49 -5.61
CA ILE A 209 -1.14 -7.47 -6.58
C ILE A 209 -0.65 -8.90 -6.29
N GLU A 210 0.57 -9.07 -5.80
CA GLU A 210 1.06 -10.41 -5.43
C GLU A 210 0.42 -10.89 -4.13
N ASP A 211 0.25 -10.00 -3.14
CA ASP A 211 -0.51 -10.27 -1.91
C ASP A 211 -1.97 -10.62 -2.21
N ALA A 212 -2.63 -9.79 -3.04
CA ALA A 212 -3.50 -10.23 -4.14
C ALA A 212 -3.79 -11.72 -4.30
N LYS A 213 -2.98 -12.23 -5.21
CA LYS A 213 -2.97 -13.56 -5.75
C LYS A 213 -2.67 -14.61 -4.69
N ALA A 214 -1.80 -14.30 -3.72
CA ALA A 214 -1.42 -15.21 -2.65
C ALA A 214 -2.61 -15.57 -1.75
N ASP A 215 -3.35 -14.56 -1.25
CA ASP A 215 -4.53 -14.81 -0.41
C ASP A 215 -5.62 -15.56 -1.20
N ALA A 216 -5.84 -15.22 -2.48
CA ALA A 216 -6.80 -15.93 -3.33
C ALA A 216 -6.41 -17.40 -3.58
N LYS A 217 -5.13 -17.68 -3.83
CA LYS A 217 -4.62 -19.06 -3.95
C LYS A 217 -4.76 -19.85 -2.66
N GLN A 218 -4.58 -19.21 -1.50
CA GLN A 218 -4.75 -19.85 -0.21
C GLN A 218 -6.23 -20.23 0.01
N ALA A 219 -7.15 -19.30 -0.21
CA ALA A 219 -8.59 -19.58 -0.15
C ALA A 219 -9.04 -20.66 -1.15
N GLY A 220 -8.41 -20.68 -2.34
CA GLY A 220 -8.56 -21.73 -3.35
C GLY A 220 -8.22 -23.14 -2.87
N LYS A 221 -7.16 -23.27 -2.06
CA LYS A 221 -6.74 -24.55 -1.47
C LYS A 221 -7.67 -24.99 -0.35
N ASP A 222 -8.31 -24.06 0.34
CA ASP A 222 -9.27 -24.32 1.41
C ASP A 222 -10.71 -24.59 0.88
N GLY A 223 -10.85 -24.78 -0.44
CA GLY A 223 -12.11 -25.16 -1.09
C GLY A 223 -13.01 -24.00 -1.54
N GLY A 224 -12.53 -22.75 -1.48
CA GLY A 224 -13.27 -21.56 -1.93
C GLY A 224 -12.87 -21.09 -3.33
N THR A 225 -13.79 -20.52 -4.11
CA THR A 225 -13.46 -19.75 -5.31
C THR A 225 -13.25 -18.29 -4.93
N ALA A 226 -11.99 -17.86 -4.73
CA ALA A 226 -11.67 -16.47 -4.47
C ALA A 226 -11.11 -15.79 -5.72
N ASN A 227 -11.83 -14.82 -6.26
CA ASN A 227 -11.29 -13.91 -7.27
C ASN A 227 -10.38 -12.88 -6.58
N ALA A 228 -9.18 -12.67 -7.12
CA ALA A 228 -8.26 -11.65 -6.63
C ALA A 228 -8.55 -10.34 -7.37
N SER A 229 -8.93 -9.29 -6.65
CA SER A 229 -9.20 -7.98 -7.24
C SER A 229 -8.46 -6.84 -6.53
N ILE A 230 -8.23 -5.76 -7.27
CA ILE A 230 -7.72 -4.48 -6.78
C ILE A 230 -8.71 -3.39 -7.19
N ASP A 231 -9.17 -2.62 -6.23
CA ASP A 231 -9.95 -1.42 -6.50
C ASP A 231 -9.01 -0.24 -6.74
N VAL A 232 -9.33 0.58 -7.74
CA VAL A 232 -8.54 1.72 -8.21
C VAL A 232 -9.39 2.98 -8.19
N ALA A 233 -8.84 4.08 -7.70
CA ALA A 233 -9.47 5.40 -7.74
C ALA A 233 -8.45 6.53 -7.90
N MET A 234 -8.93 7.71 -8.26
CA MET A 234 -8.15 8.95 -8.28
C MET A 234 -8.86 10.02 -7.46
N ALA A 235 -8.10 10.73 -6.63
CA ALA A 235 -8.60 11.91 -5.93
C ALA A 235 -7.44 12.83 -5.53
N SER A 236 -7.66 14.14 -5.61
CA SER A 236 -6.73 15.15 -5.08
C SER A 236 -5.26 14.95 -5.51
N GLY A 237 -5.01 14.65 -6.79
CA GLY A 237 -3.67 14.42 -7.34
C GLY A 237 -3.00 13.10 -6.92
N ASN A 238 -3.75 12.19 -6.31
CA ASN A 238 -3.26 10.88 -5.90
C ASN A 238 -4.05 9.76 -6.61
N ALA A 239 -3.35 8.66 -6.90
CA ALA A 239 -3.98 7.38 -7.19
C ALA A 239 -4.12 6.58 -5.89
N PHE A 240 -5.22 5.85 -5.79
CA PHE A 240 -5.52 4.96 -4.69
C PHE A 240 -5.72 3.56 -5.22
N PHE A 241 -5.07 2.59 -4.58
CA PHE A 241 -5.22 1.18 -4.86
C PHE A 241 -5.58 0.50 -3.55
N ARG A 242 -6.70 -0.21 -3.50
CA ARG A 242 -7.10 -0.91 -2.28
C ARG A 242 -7.46 -2.36 -2.55
N ARG A 243 -7.22 -3.18 -1.52
CA ARG A 243 -7.69 -4.55 -1.43
C ARG A 243 -7.99 -4.88 0.01
N ALA A 244 -9.21 -5.35 0.27
CA ALA A 244 -9.61 -5.82 1.60
C ALA A 244 -9.24 -4.83 2.71
N ASP A 245 -8.21 -5.15 3.49
CA ASP A 245 -7.73 -4.40 4.64
C ASP A 245 -6.54 -3.45 4.33
N VAL A 246 -6.11 -3.33 3.07
CA VAL A 246 -4.95 -2.53 2.65
C VAL A 246 -5.34 -1.43 1.68
N MET A 247 -4.80 -0.24 1.90
CA MET A 247 -4.92 0.92 1.01
C MET A 247 -3.53 1.50 0.73
N LEU A 248 -3.17 1.59 -0.55
CA LEU A 248 -2.01 2.28 -1.08
C LEU A 248 -2.47 3.61 -1.69
N SER A 249 -1.85 4.71 -1.32
CA SER A 249 -1.98 6.03 -1.95
C SER A 249 -0.66 6.41 -2.61
N VAL A 250 -0.71 6.89 -3.84
CA VAL A 250 0.44 7.29 -4.64
C VAL A 250 0.22 8.69 -5.17
N LYS A 251 1.10 9.63 -4.81
CA LYS A 251 1.15 10.95 -5.44
C LYS A 251 1.53 10.79 -6.91
N LEU A 252 0.68 11.30 -7.80
CA LEU A 252 0.88 11.20 -9.24
C LEU A 252 1.93 12.22 -9.71
N ALA A 253 2.61 11.88 -10.80
CA ALA A 253 3.42 12.87 -11.52
C ALA A 253 2.49 13.85 -12.24
N ASP A 254 2.71 15.15 -12.03
CA ASP A 254 1.95 16.23 -12.66
C ASP A 254 2.59 16.63 -13.99
N GLU A 255 2.77 15.63 -14.85
CA GLU A 255 3.49 15.76 -16.12
C GLU A 255 2.74 15.02 -17.21
N GLN A 256 2.82 15.54 -18.44
CA GLN A 256 2.18 14.91 -19.57
C GLN A 256 3.06 13.78 -20.12
N PHE A 257 2.53 12.55 -20.13
CA PHE A 257 3.18 11.45 -20.82
C PHE A 257 3.27 11.74 -22.33
N PRO A 258 4.39 11.43 -23.01
CA PRO A 258 4.55 11.71 -24.44
C PRO A 258 3.45 11.07 -25.30
N PRO A 259 3.11 11.65 -26.47
CA PRO A 259 2.08 11.12 -27.37
C PRO A 259 2.55 9.82 -28.05
N TYR A 260 2.50 8.73 -27.29
CA TYR A 260 3.07 7.43 -27.62
C TYR A 260 2.44 6.77 -28.86
N SER A 261 1.20 7.12 -29.19
CA SER A 261 0.52 6.62 -30.38
C SER A 261 1.20 7.06 -31.69
N LYS A 262 1.96 8.16 -31.66
CA LYS A 262 2.69 8.68 -32.84
C LYS A 262 3.98 7.92 -33.17
N VAL A 263 4.46 7.07 -32.24
CA VAL A 263 5.74 6.36 -32.37
C VAL A 263 5.58 4.85 -32.51
N ILE A 264 4.34 4.35 -32.52
CA ILE A 264 4.03 2.96 -32.84
C ILE A 264 3.89 2.87 -34.38
N PRO A 265 4.74 2.11 -35.08
CA PRO A 265 4.72 1.98 -36.54
C PRO A 265 3.41 1.41 -37.11
#